data_AF-A0A2W4MNN3-F1
#
_entry.id   AF-A0A2W4MNN3-F1
#
_cell.length_a   1.000
_cell.length_b   1.000
_cell.length_c   1.000
_cell.angle_alpha   90.00
_cell.angle_beta   90.00
_cell.angle_gamma   90.00
#
_symmetry.space_group_name_H-M   'P 1'
#
loop_
_entity.id
_entity.type
_entity.pdbx_description
1 polymer ?
#
loop_
_entity_poly.entity_id
_entity_poly.type
_entity_poly.pdbx_seq_one_letter_code
_entity_poly.pdbx_strand_id
1 'polypeptide(L)'
;MLLGLWRYLSGTLEIAIEGARPETLVNLAVAEGLDLWHLERRPGQVWGRIRASHFRYLRPLCRQARCRVRIRGRRGWPFLQRRIRRRPYLVAGGLLSALALAWALGHIWEVEVRGAALLDPQAIRAELYHLGLRPGAWRFRLRPADLERRLTERVPEVGWASVRLEGVRAVVEVLERTAYRPPPDPGRVDLVADRENCVVETVVVFQGQRRGGGGGGGRRGAGGARGGPEGFPPPPHPAPLSPEWAPTPAKPP
;
A
#
# COMPACT_ATOMS: atom_id res chain seq x y z
N MET A 1 2.50 2.95 27.17
CA MET A 1 2.66 4.01 26.16
C MET A 1 1.62 5.15 26.23
N LEU A 2 0.41 4.92 26.77
CA LEU A 2 -0.63 5.97 26.92
C LEU A 2 -0.30 7.12 27.91
N LEU A 3 0.41 6.84 29.00
CA LEU A 3 0.76 7.84 30.01
C LEU A 3 1.69 8.95 29.46
N GLY A 4 2.53 8.64 28.48
CA GLY A 4 3.43 9.61 27.84
C GLY A 4 2.68 10.63 26.98
N LEU A 5 1.66 10.18 26.24
CA LEU A 5 0.79 11.05 25.45
C LEU A 5 -0.02 12.00 26.36
N TRP A 6 -0.57 11.46 27.45
CA TRP A 6 -1.31 12.26 28.43
C TRP A 6 -0.43 13.34 29.08
N ARG A 7 0.84 13.03 29.33
CA ARG A 7 1.84 13.98 29.86
C ARG A 7 2.16 15.10 28.86
N TYR A 8 2.10 14.82 27.55
CA TYR A 8 2.30 15.81 26.49
C TYR A 8 1.08 16.74 26.31
N LEU A 9 -0.13 16.18 26.45
CA LEU A 9 -1.40 16.92 26.42
C LEU A 9 -1.60 17.83 27.64
N SER A 10 -1.08 17.45 28.81
CA SER A 10 -1.26 18.22 30.06
C SER A 10 -0.31 19.41 30.21
N GLY A 11 0.74 19.50 29.39
CA GLY A 11 1.67 20.63 29.38
C GLY A 11 2.64 20.65 30.58
N THR A 12 3.82 21.21 30.37
CA THR A 12 4.90 21.31 31.35
C THR A 12 5.20 22.77 31.65
N LEU A 13 5.35 23.08 32.93
CA LEU A 13 5.80 24.40 33.40
C LEU A 13 7.24 24.30 33.87
N GLU A 14 8.09 25.21 33.39
CA GLU A 14 9.40 25.46 33.96
C GLU A 14 9.22 26.45 35.11
N ILE A 15 9.58 26.01 36.31
CA ILE A 15 9.42 26.76 37.55
C ILE A 15 10.79 27.05 38.17
N ALA A 16 10.91 28.23 38.78
CA ALA A 16 12.01 28.60 39.65
C ALA A 16 11.46 28.74 41.07
N ILE A 17 12.08 28.04 42.01
CA ILE A 17 11.76 28.03 43.43
C ILE A 17 12.80 28.90 44.14
N GLU A 18 12.37 29.98 44.77
CA GLU A 18 13.19 30.90 45.56
C GLU A 18 12.77 30.79 47.03
N GLY A 19 13.70 30.66 47.98
CA GLY A 19 13.36 30.65 49.40
C GLY A 19 14.42 30.04 50.30
N ALA A 20 14.15 30.01 51.60
CA ALA A 20 15.11 29.57 52.61
C ALA A 20 15.30 28.03 52.63
N ARG A 21 14.29 27.26 52.22
CA ARG A 21 14.29 25.78 52.30
C ARG A 21 13.64 25.11 51.07
N PRO A 22 14.22 25.26 49.86
CA PRO A 22 13.65 24.70 48.64
C PRO A 22 13.59 23.16 48.66
N GLU A 23 14.48 22.48 49.39
CA GLU A 23 14.49 21.02 49.55
C GLU A 23 13.25 20.54 50.30
N THR A 24 12.79 21.29 51.30
CA THR A 24 11.55 20.98 52.03
C THR A 24 10.33 21.08 51.12
N LEU A 25 10.29 22.05 50.21
CA LEU A 25 9.22 22.15 49.21
C LEU A 25 9.20 20.92 48.28
N VAL A 26 10.37 20.50 47.80
CA VAL A 26 10.48 19.33 46.91
C VAL A 26 9.99 18.07 47.63
N ASN A 27 10.40 17.86 48.89
CA ASN A 27 9.96 16.70 49.68
C ASN A 27 8.44 16.70 49.92
N LEU A 28 7.86 17.85 50.27
CA LEU A 28 6.40 17.98 50.43
C LEU A 28 5.66 17.71 49.12
N ALA A 29 6.20 18.21 48.00
CA ALA A 29 5.59 18.00 46.70
C ALA A 29 5.63 16.52 46.28
N VAL A 30 6.74 15.81 46.53
CA VAL A 30 6.83 14.37 46.29
C VAL A 30 5.87 13.59 47.20
N ALA A 31 5.74 13.98 48.47
CA ALA A 31 4.81 13.35 49.42
C ALA A 31 3.33 13.49 49.00
N GLU A 32 2.98 14.62 48.37
CA GLU A 32 1.64 14.89 47.80
C GLU A 32 1.44 14.28 46.40
N GLY A 33 2.39 13.47 45.91
CA GLY A 33 2.32 12.83 44.59
C GLY A 33 2.54 13.78 43.41
N LEU A 34 3.15 14.96 43.65
CA LEU A 34 3.50 15.90 42.60
C LEU A 34 4.84 15.55 41.97
N ASP A 35 4.80 15.08 40.72
CA ASP A 35 6.02 14.85 39.93
C ASP A 35 6.74 16.17 39.62
N LEU A 36 7.94 16.32 40.19
CA LEU A 36 8.94 17.32 39.82
C LEU A 36 10.11 16.61 39.14
N TRP A 37 10.57 17.13 38.00
CA TRP A 37 11.68 16.55 37.26
C TRP A 37 12.62 17.62 36.71
N HIS A 38 13.83 17.22 36.28
CA HIS A 38 14.91 18.14 35.90
C HIS A 38 15.16 19.22 36.95
N LEU A 39 15.38 18.80 38.20
CA LEU A 39 15.74 19.70 39.29
C LEU A 39 17.20 20.13 39.13
N GLU A 40 17.44 21.42 38.93
CA GLU A 40 18.77 22.02 38.84
C GLU A 40 18.94 23.06 39.95
N ARG A 41 19.96 22.89 40.80
CA ARG A 41 20.28 23.88 41.83
C ARG A 41 21.08 25.03 41.21
N ARG A 42 20.63 26.26 41.41
CA ARG A 42 21.31 27.50 41.00
C ARG A 42 21.53 28.38 42.24
N PRO A 43 22.44 29.35 42.19
CA PRO A 43 22.65 30.27 43.31
C PRO A 43 21.34 30.98 43.67
N GLY A 44 20.87 30.80 44.91
CA GLY A 44 19.65 31.41 45.44
C GLY A 44 18.31 30.85 44.93
N GLN A 45 18.30 29.84 44.05
CA GLN A 45 17.06 29.28 43.50
C GLN A 45 17.22 27.83 43.00
N VAL A 46 16.14 27.05 43.04
CA VAL A 46 16.07 25.71 42.45
C VAL A 46 15.17 25.76 41.23
N TRP A 47 15.69 25.32 40.09
CA TRP A 47 14.91 25.19 38.86
C TRP A 47 14.34 23.79 38.77
N GLY A 48 13.15 23.67 38.23
CA GLY A 48 12.49 22.39 38.03
C GLY A 48 11.40 22.46 36.99
N ARG A 49 10.93 21.29 36.57
CA ARG A 49 9.76 21.15 35.71
C ARG A 49 8.65 20.44 36.48
N ILE A 50 7.43 20.91 36.28
CA ILE A 50 6.21 20.34 36.88
C ILE A 50 5.11 20.27 35.83
N ARG A 51 4.18 19.31 35.97
CA ARG A 51 2.98 19.26 35.11
C ARG A 51 2.12 20.50 35.35
N ALA A 52 1.57 21.09 34.29
CA ALA A 52 0.75 22.30 34.41
C ALA A 52 -0.51 22.08 35.27
N SER A 53 -1.09 20.87 35.25
CA SER A 53 -2.19 20.46 36.13
C SER A 53 -1.80 20.47 37.61
N HIS A 54 -0.56 20.07 37.92
CA HIS A 54 -0.05 19.93 39.29
C HIS A 54 0.35 21.28 39.92
N PHE A 55 0.56 22.31 39.10
CA PHE A 55 0.97 23.63 39.57
C PHE A 55 -0.02 24.30 40.54
N ARG A 56 -1.33 24.02 40.42
CA ARG A 56 -2.33 24.54 41.38
C ARG A 56 -2.12 24.01 42.79
N TYR A 57 -1.67 22.77 42.94
CA TYR A 57 -1.42 22.12 44.24
C TYR A 57 -0.09 22.56 44.86
N LEU A 58 0.82 23.13 44.07
CA LEU A 58 2.09 23.63 44.57
C LEU A 58 1.92 24.89 45.46
N ARG A 59 0.88 25.71 45.22
CA ARG A 59 0.62 26.96 45.96
C ARG A 59 0.52 26.78 47.49
N PRO A 60 -0.30 25.86 48.04
CA PRO A 60 -0.37 25.63 49.48
C PRO A 60 0.97 25.15 50.06
N LEU A 61 1.68 24.26 49.36
CA LEU A 61 3.00 23.76 49.79
C LEU A 61 4.06 24.85 49.85
N CYS A 62 4.02 25.82 48.94
CA CYS A 62 4.89 27.00 48.98
C CYS A 62 4.72 27.80 50.27
N ARG A 63 3.48 27.92 50.77
CA ARG A 63 3.20 28.63 52.03
C ARG A 63 3.78 27.89 53.24
N GLN A 64 3.65 26.56 53.27
CA GLN A 64 4.21 25.73 54.33
C GLN A 64 5.74 25.78 54.35
N ALA A 65 6.39 25.70 53.19
CA ALA A 65 7.85 25.71 53.07
C ALA A 65 8.49 27.12 53.12
N ARG A 66 7.68 28.19 53.22
CA ARG A 66 8.12 29.60 53.09
C ARG A 66 8.95 29.86 51.83
N CYS A 67 8.55 29.24 50.71
CA CYS A 67 9.17 29.40 49.41
C CYS A 67 8.25 30.17 48.45
N ARG A 68 8.84 30.81 47.45
CA ARG A 68 8.15 31.47 46.34
C ARG A 68 8.45 30.71 45.07
N VAL A 69 7.42 30.47 44.25
CA VAL A 69 7.57 29.81 42.96
C VAL A 69 7.20 30.77 41.84
N ARG A 70 8.12 30.92 40.87
CA ARG A 70 7.94 31.73 39.67
C ARG A 70 7.90 30.83 38.44
N ILE A 71 6.94 31.09 37.55
CA ILE A 71 6.88 30.40 36.25
C ILE A 71 7.85 31.11 35.31
N ARG A 72 8.89 30.40 34.87
CA ARG A 72 9.90 30.91 33.93
C ARG A 72 9.53 30.59 32.48
N GLY A 73 8.93 29.42 32.26
CA GLY A 73 8.60 28.93 30.93
C GLY A 73 7.32 28.10 30.92
N ARG A 74 6.59 28.18 29.81
CA ARG A 74 5.38 27.39 29.56
C ARG A 74 5.61 26.58 28.30
N ARG A 75 5.73 25.25 28.42
CA ARG A 75 5.98 24.33 27.29
C ARG A 75 4.86 23.30 27.18
N GLY A 76 4.53 22.89 25.96
CA GLY A 76 3.56 21.81 25.70
C GLY A 76 2.36 22.23 24.86
N TRP A 77 1.57 21.24 24.48
CA TRP A 77 0.39 21.36 23.60
C TRP A 77 -0.59 22.48 24.00
N PRO A 78 -1.02 22.63 25.27
CA PRO A 78 -2.01 23.66 25.63
C PRO A 78 -1.51 25.10 25.42
N PHE A 79 -0.19 25.31 25.45
CA PHE A 79 0.41 26.63 25.20
C PHE A 79 0.58 26.91 23.71
N LEU A 80 0.88 25.88 22.91
CA LEU A 80 0.91 25.98 21.45
C LEU A 80 -0.50 26.20 20.88
N GLN A 81 -1.51 25.51 21.42
CA GLN A 81 -2.91 25.69 21.04
C GLN A 81 -3.40 27.11 21.29
N ARG A 82 -3.00 27.76 22.41
CA ARG A 82 -3.33 29.17 22.66
C ARG A 82 -2.71 30.13 21.64
N ARG A 83 -1.51 29.81 21.13
CA ARG A 83 -0.83 30.62 20.10
C ARG A 83 -1.47 30.42 18.73
N ILE A 84 -1.80 29.17 18.39
CA ILE A 84 -2.45 28.77 17.14
C ILE A 84 -3.90 29.28 17.08
N ARG A 85 -4.64 29.29 18.19
CA ARG A 85 -6.00 29.87 18.28
C ARG A 85 -6.08 31.36 17.95
N ARG A 86 -4.98 32.11 18.11
CA ARG A 86 -4.92 33.52 17.70
C ARG A 86 -4.77 33.71 16.19
N ARG A 87 -4.56 32.63 15.43
CA ARG A 87 -4.38 32.64 13.98
C ARG A 87 -5.35 31.64 13.33
N PRO A 88 -6.68 31.90 13.40
CA PRO A 88 -7.69 30.97 12.90
C PRO A 88 -7.49 30.65 11.41
N TYR A 89 -7.04 31.62 10.61
CA TYR A 89 -6.76 31.43 9.19
C TYR A 89 -5.63 30.44 8.90
N LEU A 90 -4.59 30.36 9.77
CA LEU A 90 -3.53 29.36 9.58
C LEU A 90 -4.04 27.94 9.86
N VAL A 91 -4.91 27.78 10.85
CA VAL A 91 -5.53 26.48 11.15
C VAL A 91 -6.49 26.09 10.04
N ALA A 92 -7.35 27.01 9.61
CA ALA A 92 -8.31 26.78 8.55
C ALA A 92 -7.58 26.45 7.23
N GLY A 93 -6.56 27.22 6.87
CA GLY A 93 -5.75 26.98 5.68
C GLY A 93 -5.00 25.64 5.74
N GLY A 94 -4.40 25.29 6.88
CA GLY A 94 -3.74 24.01 7.07
C GLY A 94 -4.69 22.81 7.03
N LEU A 95 -5.89 22.95 7.59
CA LEU A 95 -6.91 21.91 7.51
C LEU A 95 -7.47 21.76 6.10
N LEU A 96 -7.73 22.89 5.42
CA LEU A 96 -8.22 22.91 4.05
C LEU A 96 -7.17 22.33 3.09
N SER A 97 -5.90 22.67 3.26
CA SER A 97 -4.82 22.12 2.41
C SER A 97 -4.64 20.62 2.65
N ALA A 98 -4.70 20.16 3.89
CA ALA A 98 -4.67 18.73 4.21
C ALA A 98 -5.87 17.99 3.59
N LEU A 99 -7.06 18.57 3.66
CA LEU A 99 -8.26 17.99 3.05
C LEU A 99 -8.18 17.96 1.52
N ALA A 100 -7.71 19.06 0.91
CA ALA A 100 -7.50 19.14 -0.54
C ALA A 100 -6.45 18.14 -1.01
N LEU A 101 -5.36 17.95 -0.25
CA LEU A 101 -4.34 16.96 -0.54
C LEU A 101 -4.88 15.54 -0.41
N ALA A 102 -5.61 15.22 0.66
CA ALA A 102 -6.25 13.91 0.84
C ALA A 102 -7.26 13.62 -0.27
N TRP A 103 -8.02 14.64 -0.69
CA TRP A 103 -8.93 14.55 -1.83
C TRP A 103 -8.14 14.28 -3.12
N ALA A 104 -7.10 15.06 -3.43
CA ALA A 104 -6.29 14.88 -4.63
C ALA A 104 -5.62 13.49 -4.69
N LEU A 105 -5.08 13.00 -3.57
CA LEU A 105 -4.47 11.66 -3.47
C LEU A 105 -5.48 10.52 -3.60
N GLY A 106 -6.76 10.79 -3.33
CA GLY A 106 -7.84 9.82 -3.48
C GLY A 106 -8.31 9.61 -4.92
N HIS A 107 -7.92 10.48 -5.86
CA HIS A 107 -8.39 10.45 -7.24
C HIS A 107 -7.32 9.92 -8.20
N ILE A 108 -7.79 9.30 -9.28
CA ILE A 108 -6.95 8.91 -10.42
C ILE A 108 -6.79 10.11 -11.34
N TRP A 109 -5.56 10.52 -11.62
CA TRP A 109 -5.29 11.66 -12.52
C TRP A 109 -4.94 11.19 -13.93
N GLU A 110 -4.32 10.03 -14.03
CA GLU A 110 -3.85 9.49 -15.29
C GLU A 110 -4.25 8.03 -15.41
N VAL A 111 -4.73 7.66 -16.61
CA VAL A 111 -5.05 6.29 -17.00
C VAL A 111 -4.15 5.95 -18.17
N GLU A 112 -3.20 5.04 -17.94
CA GLU A 112 -2.29 4.52 -18.96
C GLU A 112 -2.84 3.19 -19.46
N VAL A 113 -2.90 3.02 -20.78
CA VAL A 113 -3.26 1.75 -21.43
C VAL A 113 -2.03 1.23 -22.16
N ARG A 114 -1.66 -0.03 -21.90
CA ARG A 114 -0.51 -0.73 -22.48
C ARG A 114 -0.96 -2.03 -23.14
N GLY A 115 -0.21 -2.47 -24.15
CA GLY A 115 -0.42 -3.78 -24.81
C GLY A 115 -1.48 -3.80 -25.91
N ALA A 116 -2.04 -2.64 -26.27
CA ALA A 116 -2.87 -2.49 -27.47
C ALA A 116 -1.96 -2.29 -28.69
N ALA A 117 -1.82 -3.33 -29.53
CA ALA A 117 -0.98 -3.34 -30.72
C ALA A 117 -1.82 -3.31 -32.01
N LEU A 118 -2.94 -4.04 -32.04
CA LEU A 118 -3.91 -4.05 -33.14
C LEU A 118 -5.15 -3.20 -32.81
N LEU A 119 -5.51 -3.08 -31.53
CA LEU A 119 -6.63 -2.29 -31.06
C LEU A 119 -6.26 -0.81 -30.90
N ASP A 120 -7.20 0.08 -31.21
CA ASP A 120 -7.03 1.51 -30.95
C ASP A 120 -7.05 1.77 -29.42
N PRO A 121 -5.97 2.30 -28.83
CA PRO A 121 -5.92 2.63 -27.41
C PRO A 121 -7.03 3.62 -26.99
N GLN A 122 -7.52 4.47 -27.90
CA GLN A 122 -8.61 5.41 -27.59
C GLN A 122 -9.94 4.69 -27.39
N ALA A 123 -10.23 3.64 -28.16
CA ALA A 123 -11.44 2.83 -28.00
C ALA A 123 -11.45 2.13 -26.62
N ILE A 124 -10.32 1.57 -26.20
CA ILE A 124 -10.17 0.95 -24.88
C ILE A 124 -10.35 2.00 -23.77
N ARG A 125 -9.75 3.18 -23.92
CA ARG A 125 -9.93 4.29 -22.95
C ARG A 125 -11.39 4.74 -22.87
N ALA A 126 -12.11 4.77 -23.98
CA ALA A 126 -13.54 5.12 -24.00
C ALA A 126 -14.36 4.08 -23.22
N GLU A 127 -14.10 2.78 -23.39
CA GLU A 127 -14.80 1.76 -22.62
C GLU A 127 -14.45 1.80 -21.12
N LEU A 128 -13.17 1.99 -20.78
CA LEU A 128 -12.76 2.21 -19.39
C LEU A 128 -13.47 3.42 -18.77
N TYR A 129 -13.68 4.49 -19.54
CA TYR A 129 -14.44 5.66 -19.11
C TYR A 129 -15.89 5.30 -18.76
N HIS A 130 -16.56 4.49 -19.60
CA HIS A 130 -17.91 4.00 -19.35
C HIS A 130 -17.99 3.07 -18.13
N LEU A 131 -16.94 2.32 -17.87
CA LEU A 131 -16.80 1.47 -16.68
C LEU A 131 -16.45 2.25 -15.41
N GLY A 132 -16.18 3.56 -15.52
CA GLY A 132 -15.91 4.46 -14.40
C GLY A 132 -14.42 4.67 -14.10
N LEU A 133 -13.51 4.00 -14.83
CA LEU A 133 -12.08 4.24 -14.76
C LEU A 133 -11.70 5.41 -15.69
N ARG A 134 -11.64 6.60 -15.12
CA ARG A 134 -11.32 7.84 -15.84
C ARG A 134 -10.47 8.79 -15.00
N PRO A 135 -9.79 9.77 -15.63
CA PRO A 135 -9.24 10.91 -14.89
C PRO A 135 -10.33 11.57 -14.03
N GLY A 136 -10.02 11.83 -12.76
CA GLY A 136 -10.95 12.31 -11.75
C GLY A 136 -11.84 11.22 -11.11
N ALA A 137 -11.62 9.93 -11.40
CA ALA A 137 -12.34 8.86 -10.72
C ALA A 137 -11.86 8.67 -9.27
N TRP A 138 -12.78 8.43 -8.35
CA TRP A 138 -12.45 8.21 -6.95
C TRP A 138 -11.92 6.78 -6.75
N ARG A 139 -10.65 6.63 -6.35
CA ARG A 139 -9.98 5.31 -6.33
C ARG A 139 -10.68 4.28 -5.44
N PHE A 140 -11.28 4.69 -4.33
CA PHE A 140 -11.90 3.77 -3.37
C PHE A 140 -13.22 3.17 -3.87
N ARG A 141 -13.80 3.70 -4.95
CA ARG A 141 -14.97 3.10 -5.62
C ARG A 141 -14.59 2.12 -6.71
N LEU A 142 -13.35 2.15 -7.17
CA LEU A 142 -12.87 1.30 -8.25
C LEU A 142 -12.43 -0.04 -7.67
N ARG A 143 -12.95 -1.12 -8.26
CA ARG A 143 -12.54 -2.50 -7.95
C ARG A 143 -11.81 -3.05 -9.17
N PRO A 144 -10.48 -3.23 -9.11
CA PRO A 144 -9.70 -3.67 -10.27
C PRO A 144 -10.22 -4.95 -10.93
N ALA A 145 -10.50 -5.99 -10.13
CA ALA A 145 -11.04 -7.25 -10.63
C ALA A 145 -12.39 -7.09 -11.37
N ASP A 146 -13.26 -6.19 -10.90
CA ASP A 146 -14.54 -5.93 -11.56
C ASP A 146 -14.33 -5.18 -12.89
N LEU A 147 -13.35 -4.28 -12.96
CA LEU A 147 -13.00 -3.54 -14.17
C LEU A 147 -12.38 -4.46 -15.22
N GLU A 148 -11.47 -5.35 -14.82
CA GLU A 148 -10.83 -6.36 -15.69
C GLU A 148 -11.90 -7.23 -16.35
N ARG A 149 -12.77 -7.84 -15.53
CA ARG A 149 -13.85 -8.70 -16.02
C ARG A 149 -14.77 -7.96 -16.98
N ARG A 150 -15.24 -6.76 -16.61
CA ARG A 150 -16.18 -5.99 -17.45
C ARG A 150 -15.54 -5.49 -18.74
N LEU A 151 -14.24 -5.21 -18.74
CA LEU A 151 -13.53 -4.80 -19.95
C LEU A 151 -13.46 -5.97 -20.95
N THR A 152 -13.12 -7.18 -20.48
CA THR A 152 -13.11 -8.38 -21.32
C THR A 152 -14.51 -8.77 -21.81
N GLU A 153 -15.56 -8.53 -21.01
CA GLU A 153 -16.95 -8.77 -21.43
C GLU A 153 -17.43 -7.78 -22.51
N ARG A 154 -16.98 -6.51 -22.45
CA ARG A 154 -17.41 -5.46 -23.39
C ARG A 154 -16.62 -5.40 -24.68
N VAL A 155 -15.35 -5.82 -24.65
CA VAL A 155 -14.46 -5.79 -25.81
C VAL A 155 -14.01 -7.22 -26.11
N PRO A 156 -14.73 -7.96 -26.99
CA PRO A 156 -14.47 -9.38 -27.25
C PRO A 156 -13.08 -9.67 -27.83
N GLU A 157 -12.47 -8.65 -28.44
CA GLU A 157 -11.12 -8.65 -29.02
C GLU A 157 -10.03 -8.63 -27.95
N VAL A 158 -10.37 -8.28 -26.71
CA VAL A 158 -9.48 -8.40 -25.55
C VAL A 158 -9.51 -9.84 -25.05
N GLY A 159 -8.37 -10.53 -25.14
CA GLY A 159 -8.22 -11.88 -24.60
C GLY A 159 -8.01 -11.88 -23.08
N TRP A 160 -7.33 -10.86 -22.57
CA TRP A 160 -7.06 -10.69 -21.14
C TRP A 160 -6.80 -9.22 -20.80
N ALA A 161 -7.18 -8.81 -19.60
CA ALA A 161 -6.91 -7.47 -19.08
C ALA A 161 -6.47 -7.54 -17.61
N SER A 162 -5.58 -6.62 -17.23
CA SER A 162 -5.14 -6.38 -15.86
C SER A 162 -5.20 -4.90 -15.55
N VAL A 163 -5.79 -4.56 -14.40
CA VAL A 163 -5.94 -3.18 -13.93
C VAL A 163 -5.16 -3.02 -12.63
N ARG A 164 -4.19 -2.11 -12.60
CA ARG A 164 -3.40 -1.80 -11.42
C ARG A 164 -3.56 -0.34 -11.02
N LEU A 165 -3.84 -0.10 -9.74
CA LEU A 165 -3.93 1.25 -9.18
C LEU A 165 -2.60 1.57 -8.47
N GLU A 166 -1.77 2.39 -9.10
CA GLU A 166 -0.46 2.82 -8.60
C GLU A 166 -0.55 4.26 -8.08
N GLY A 167 -0.87 4.39 -6.79
CA GLY A 167 -1.04 5.69 -6.15
C GLY A 167 -2.21 6.47 -6.76
N VAL A 168 -1.87 7.47 -7.58
CA VAL A 168 -2.81 8.37 -8.25
C VAL A 168 -2.93 8.12 -9.77
N ARG A 169 -2.31 7.03 -10.24
CA ARG A 169 -2.33 6.57 -11.64
C ARG A 169 -2.99 5.20 -11.72
N ALA A 170 -3.70 4.94 -12.81
CA ALA A 170 -4.19 3.61 -13.14
C ALA A 170 -3.45 3.10 -14.38
N VAL A 171 -2.88 1.90 -14.28
CA VAL A 171 -2.21 1.21 -15.39
C VAL A 171 -3.10 0.06 -15.81
N VAL A 172 -3.50 0.04 -17.08
CA VAL A 172 -4.31 -1.01 -17.67
C VAL A 172 -3.46 -1.73 -18.71
N GLU A 173 -3.21 -3.00 -18.48
CA GLU A 173 -2.50 -3.87 -19.41
C GLU A 173 -3.52 -4.76 -20.11
N VAL A 174 -3.48 -4.75 -21.43
CA VAL A 174 -4.41 -5.49 -22.29
C VAL A 174 -3.60 -6.44 -23.16
N LEU A 175 -4.06 -7.67 -23.26
CA LEU A 175 -3.58 -8.64 -24.24
C LEU A 175 -4.72 -8.96 -25.20
N GLU A 176 -4.45 -8.74 -26.48
CA GLU A 176 -5.40 -8.98 -27.55
C GLU A 176 -5.57 -10.47 -27.81
N ARG A 177 -6.79 -10.85 -28.18
CA ARG A 177 -7.11 -12.21 -28.59
C ARG A 177 -6.56 -12.41 -30.00
N THR A 178 -5.43 -13.09 -30.11
CA THR A 178 -4.98 -13.58 -31.40
C THR A 178 -5.96 -14.64 -31.88
N ALA A 179 -6.55 -14.42 -33.05
CA ALA A 179 -7.33 -15.45 -33.73
C ALA A 179 -6.36 -16.57 -34.13
N TYR A 180 -6.17 -17.55 -33.24
CA TYR A 180 -5.48 -18.77 -33.58
C TYR A 180 -6.30 -19.46 -34.67
N ARG A 181 -5.84 -19.34 -35.91
CA ARG A 181 -6.35 -20.13 -37.02
C ARG A 181 -5.52 -21.42 -36.98
N PRO A 182 -6.04 -22.55 -36.47
CA PRO A 182 -5.33 -23.81 -36.58
C PRO A 182 -4.98 -24.01 -38.06
N PRO A 183 -3.76 -24.49 -38.38
CA PRO A 183 -3.48 -24.93 -39.74
C PRO A 183 -4.57 -25.91 -40.17
N PRO A 184 -4.99 -25.88 -41.46
CA PRO A 184 -5.98 -26.81 -41.96
C PRO A 184 -5.56 -28.22 -41.54
N ASP A 185 -6.53 -28.94 -40.94
CA ASP A 185 -6.40 -30.23 -40.26
C ASP A 185 -5.09 -30.95 -40.65
N PRO A 186 -4.05 -31.01 -39.78
CA PRO A 186 -2.79 -31.65 -40.13
C PRO A 186 -2.95 -33.15 -40.40
N GLY A 187 -4.19 -33.65 -40.31
CA GLY A 187 -4.55 -35.02 -40.53
C GLY A 187 -3.97 -35.87 -39.42
N ARG A 188 -3.64 -37.10 -39.77
CA ARG A 188 -3.11 -38.09 -38.83
C ARG A 188 -1.63 -37.83 -38.61
N VAL A 189 -1.27 -37.37 -37.42
CA VAL A 189 0.13 -37.16 -37.01
C VAL A 189 0.53 -38.25 -36.02
N ASP A 190 1.59 -39.00 -36.34
CA ASP A 190 2.16 -40.02 -35.48
C ASP A 190 3.29 -39.41 -34.63
N LEU A 191 3.20 -39.55 -33.31
CA LEU A 191 4.28 -39.17 -32.39
C LEU A 191 5.25 -40.35 -32.27
N VAL A 192 6.45 -40.21 -32.84
CA VAL A 192 7.51 -41.21 -32.77
C VAL A 192 8.56 -40.76 -31.75
N ALA A 193 8.92 -41.65 -30.82
CA ALA A 193 9.99 -41.36 -29.86
C ALA A 193 11.35 -41.33 -30.60
N ASP A 194 12.13 -40.28 -30.35
CA ASP A 194 13.46 -40.09 -30.94
C ASP A 194 14.50 -41.10 -30.41
N ARG A 195 14.23 -41.70 -29.24
CA ARG A 195 15.12 -42.67 -28.59
C ARG A 195 14.39 -43.97 -28.27
N GLU A 196 15.13 -45.07 -28.42
CA GLU A 196 14.71 -46.38 -28.00
C GLU A 196 14.56 -46.43 -26.47
N ASN A 197 13.59 -47.20 -25.96
CA ASN A 197 13.30 -47.39 -24.53
C ASN A 197 12.75 -46.18 -23.74
N CYS A 198 12.18 -45.18 -24.40
CA CYS A 198 11.48 -44.10 -23.70
C CYS A 198 10.02 -44.47 -23.35
N VAL A 199 9.60 -44.15 -22.12
CA VAL A 199 8.21 -44.27 -21.67
C VAL A 199 7.56 -42.89 -21.73
N VAL A 200 6.42 -42.80 -22.41
CA VAL A 200 5.62 -41.58 -22.41
C VAL A 200 4.88 -41.48 -21.08
N GLU A 201 5.37 -40.61 -20.19
CA GLU A 201 4.83 -40.45 -18.84
C GLU A 201 3.46 -39.75 -18.85
N THR A 202 3.28 -38.72 -19.67
CA THR A 202 2.03 -37.97 -19.75
C THR A 202 1.81 -37.38 -21.13
N VAL A 203 0.58 -37.52 -21.64
CA VAL A 203 0.10 -36.82 -22.84
C VAL A 203 -1.03 -35.91 -22.41
N VAL A 204 -0.80 -34.59 -22.49
CA VAL A 204 -1.82 -33.58 -22.23
C VAL A 204 -2.48 -33.22 -23.56
N VAL A 205 -3.76 -33.58 -23.70
CA VAL A 205 -4.55 -33.28 -24.90
C VAL A 205 -5.29 -31.97 -24.66
N PHE A 206 -4.90 -30.92 -25.39
CA PHE A 206 -5.52 -29.60 -25.29
C PHE A 206 -6.84 -29.52 -26.07
N GLN A 207 -6.96 -30.23 -27.20
CA GLN A 207 -8.22 -30.45 -27.94
C GLN A 207 -8.29 -31.86 -28.53
N GLY A 208 -9.48 -32.47 -28.46
CA GLY A 208 -9.75 -33.85 -28.88
C GLY A 208 -9.79 -34.89 -27.74
N GLN A 209 -10.12 -36.13 -28.06
CA GLN A 209 -10.17 -37.23 -27.10
C GLN A 209 -8.94 -38.14 -27.23
N ARG A 210 -8.28 -38.40 -26.09
CA ARG A 210 -7.27 -39.45 -25.97
C ARG A 210 -7.95 -40.81 -26.09
N ARG A 211 -7.74 -41.53 -27.19
CA ARG A 211 -8.04 -42.98 -27.24
C ARG A 211 -6.80 -43.76 -26.84
N GLY A 212 -6.84 -44.33 -25.64
CA GLY A 212 -5.75 -45.13 -25.09
C GLY A 212 -5.59 -46.47 -25.80
N GLY A 213 -4.36 -46.80 -26.17
CA GLY A 213 -3.91 -48.19 -26.21
C GLY A 213 -3.25 -48.51 -24.87
N GLY A 214 -3.94 -49.29 -24.04
CA GLY A 214 -3.32 -49.95 -22.89
C GLY A 214 -2.18 -50.85 -23.37
N GLY A 215 -1.17 -51.00 -22.51
CA GLY A 215 0.14 -51.54 -22.86
C GLY A 215 0.15 -52.92 -23.49
N GLY A 216 1.21 -53.15 -24.25
CA GLY A 216 1.57 -54.44 -24.82
C GLY A 216 2.72 -54.22 -25.78
N GLY A 217 3.88 -54.77 -25.44
CA GLY A 217 5.13 -54.58 -26.18
C GLY A 217 4.98 -54.70 -27.69
N GLY A 218 5.68 -53.80 -28.38
CA GLY A 218 6.03 -53.85 -29.80
C GLY A 218 5.03 -54.54 -30.73
N ARG A 219 4.09 -53.78 -31.30
CA ARG A 219 3.74 -53.87 -32.73
C ARG A 219 2.82 -52.72 -33.15
N ARG A 220 3.05 -52.26 -34.38
CA ARG A 220 2.50 -51.09 -35.07
C ARG A 220 1.00 -50.87 -34.78
N GLY A 221 0.64 -49.66 -34.33
CA GLY A 221 -0.74 -49.27 -34.11
C GLY A 221 -0.93 -47.78 -34.41
N ALA A 222 -1.64 -47.51 -35.50
CA ALA A 222 -1.87 -46.19 -36.04
C ALA A 222 -3.06 -45.48 -35.35
N GLY A 223 -2.82 -44.48 -34.48
CA GLY A 223 -3.84 -43.60 -33.91
C GLY A 223 -4.04 -42.31 -34.71
N GLY A 224 -5.27 -41.88 -34.97
CA GLY A 224 -5.60 -40.60 -35.61
C GLY A 224 -6.58 -39.79 -34.75
N ALA A 225 -6.42 -38.47 -34.72
CA ALA A 225 -7.23 -37.54 -33.94
C ALA A 225 -8.15 -36.71 -34.85
N ARG A 226 -9.36 -36.40 -34.37
CA ARG A 226 -10.30 -35.50 -35.06
C ARG A 226 -11.13 -34.72 -34.02
N GLY A 227 -11.20 -33.39 -34.18
CA GLY A 227 -12.34 -32.55 -33.75
C GLY A 227 -12.17 -31.56 -32.57
N GLY A 228 -12.60 -30.30 -32.82
CA GLY A 228 -13.57 -29.53 -32.00
C GLY A 228 -13.06 -28.51 -30.96
N PRO A 229 -13.49 -27.22 -30.98
CA PRO A 229 -12.95 -26.19 -30.08
C PRO A 229 -13.81 -25.91 -28.84
N GLU A 230 -13.25 -26.10 -27.64
CA GLU A 230 -13.74 -25.45 -26.41
C GLU A 230 -12.58 -24.80 -25.62
N GLY A 231 -12.91 -23.75 -24.87
CA GLY A 231 -12.07 -22.60 -24.54
C GLY A 231 -11.05 -22.72 -23.40
N PHE A 232 -10.10 -21.78 -23.44
CA PHE A 232 -8.90 -21.68 -22.60
C PHE A 232 -9.20 -21.27 -21.14
N PRO A 233 -8.59 -21.89 -20.12
CA PRO A 233 -8.47 -21.29 -18.79
C PRO A 233 -7.40 -20.17 -18.79
N PRO A 234 -7.56 -19.12 -17.96
CA PRO A 234 -6.60 -18.02 -17.91
C PRO A 234 -5.22 -18.50 -17.41
N PRO A 235 -4.11 -17.95 -17.96
CA PRO A 235 -2.77 -18.33 -17.53
C PRO A 235 -2.49 -17.88 -16.09
N PRO A 236 -1.73 -18.66 -15.30
CA PRO A 236 -1.30 -18.22 -13.98
C PRO A 236 -0.40 -16.98 -14.10
N HIS A 237 -0.50 -16.09 -13.10
CA HIS A 237 0.32 -14.88 -12.99
C HIS A 237 1.81 -15.18 -13.28
N PRO A 238 2.51 -14.39 -14.12
CA PRO A 238 3.93 -14.61 -14.34
C PRO A 238 4.69 -14.39 -13.04
N ALA A 239 5.33 -15.46 -12.54
CA ALA A 239 6.34 -15.36 -11.51
C ALA A 239 7.48 -14.43 -12.01
N PRO A 240 8.13 -13.66 -11.13
CA PRO A 240 9.25 -12.81 -11.54
C PRO A 240 10.34 -13.67 -12.18
N LEU A 241 10.71 -13.33 -13.42
CA LEU A 241 11.73 -14.01 -14.21
C LEU A 241 13.06 -14.07 -13.43
N SER A 242 13.55 -15.28 -13.14
CA SER A 242 14.89 -15.51 -12.62
C SER A 242 15.94 -15.17 -13.70
N PRO A 243 17.10 -14.58 -13.33
CA PRO A 243 18.06 -14.00 -14.29
C PRO A 243 18.91 -15.02 -15.08
N GLU A 244 18.59 -16.31 -15.08
CA GLU A 244 19.45 -17.35 -15.67
C GLU A 244 19.31 -17.54 -17.19
N TRP A 245 18.38 -16.86 -17.85
CA TRP A 245 18.21 -16.94 -19.31
C TRP A 245 18.55 -15.61 -20.00
N ALA A 246 19.82 -15.41 -20.28
CA ALA A 246 20.27 -14.47 -21.30
C ALA A 246 21.12 -15.25 -22.34
N PRO A 247 20.74 -15.32 -23.62
CA PRO A 247 21.56 -15.98 -24.63
C PRO A 247 22.85 -15.18 -24.86
N THR A 248 23.99 -15.87 -24.83
CA THR A 248 25.32 -15.29 -25.11
C THR A 248 25.39 -14.79 -26.55
N PRO A 249 25.90 -13.57 -26.81
CA PRO A 249 26.01 -13.06 -28.18
C PRO A 249 27.04 -13.86 -28.98
N ALA A 250 26.66 -14.22 -30.22
CA ALA A 250 27.52 -14.91 -31.17
C ALA A 250 28.75 -14.05 -31.52
N LYS A 251 29.92 -14.71 -31.59
CA LYS A 251 31.20 -14.08 -31.95
C LYS A 251 31.21 -13.79 -33.47
N PRO A 252 31.56 -12.57 -33.91
CA PRO A 252 31.70 -12.27 -35.35
C PRO A 252 32.96 -12.94 -35.95
N PRO A 253 33.02 -13.07 -37.29
CA PRO A 253 34.00 -13.90 -38.00
C PRO A 253 35.45 -13.46 -37.82
#